data_AF-A0A2D5YKZ2-F1
#
_entry.id   AF-A0A2D5YKZ2-F1
#
_cell.length_a   1.000
_cell.length_b   1.000
_cell.length_c   1.000
_cell.angle_alpha   90.00
_cell.angle_beta   90.00
_cell.angle_gamma   90.00
#
_symmetry.space_group_name_H-M   'P 1'
#
loop_
_entity.id
_entity.type
_entity.pdbx_description
1 polymer ?
#
loop_
_entity_poly.entity_id
_entity_poly.type
_entity_poly.pdbx_seq_one_letter_code
_entity_poly.pdbx_strand_id
1 'polypeptide(L)'
;VNHWPSLANPDETRVMAANLLKSRIDFIKTQKSEASFVAMGDFNTIPDLKNGSSIHPLRDVLLKDESLVDLDAKVRSSQSLKDGLMMGKGTYYYKKDKKWNMLDRFFVNDSLYERSSGLRFKKGSYKILNDLKITREYKVTKEMIPHSYNHKAVTKVLAGYSDHFPIIMSLQY
;
A
#
# COMPACT_ATOMS: atom_id res chain seq x y z
N VAL A 1 -11.77 1.32 1.15
CA VAL A 1 -10.74 1.05 0.12
C VAL A 1 -10.48 2.35 -0.62
N ASN A 2 -9.23 2.66 -0.92
CA ASN A 2 -8.77 3.92 -1.50
C ASN A 2 -8.15 3.68 -2.88
N HIS A 3 -8.38 4.63 -3.78
CA HIS A 3 -7.59 4.83 -4.99
C HIS A 3 -7.41 6.35 -5.10
N TRP A 4 -6.27 6.85 -4.64
CA TRP A 4 -6.01 8.29 -4.60
C TRP A 4 -5.61 8.83 -5.99
N PRO A 5 -5.76 10.15 -6.23
CA PRO A 5 -5.33 10.76 -7.48
C PRO A 5 -3.91 10.36 -7.87
N SER A 6 -3.72 10.00 -9.14
CA SER A 6 -2.44 9.46 -9.62
C SER A 6 -1.28 10.42 -9.40
N LEU A 7 -0.05 9.90 -9.43
CA LEU A 7 1.18 10.70 -9.36
C LEU A 7 1.33 11.74 -10.50
N ALA A 8 0.47 11.75 -11.51
CA ALA A 8 0.44 12.79 -12.55
C ALA A 8 -0.33 14.05 -12.11
N ASN A 9 -1.16 13.94 -11.07
CA ASN A 9 -1.89 15.06 -10.49
C ASN A 9 -1.04 15.80 -9.45
N PRO A 10 -1.35 17.08 -9.17
CA PRO A 10 -0.70 17.85 -8.09
C PRO A 10 -0.78 17.15 -6.74
N ASP A 11 0.26 17.30 -5.90
CA ASP A 11 0.38 16.64 -4.60
C ASP A 11 -0.78 17.02 -3.66
N GLU A 12 -1.32 18.24 -3.80
CA GLU A 12 -2.45 18.78 -3.04
C GLU A 12 -3.71 17.92 -3.19
N THR A 13 -3.90 17.28 -4.34
CA THR A 13 -5.07 16.40 -4.57
C THR A 13 -5.02 15.16 -3.69
N ARG A 14 -3.82 14.63 -3.42
CA ARG A 14 -3.63 13.52 -2.48
C ARG A 14 -3.70 14.00 -1.03
N VAL A 15 -3.27 15.23 -0.73
CA VAL A 15 -3.48 15.86 0.58
C VAL A 15 -4.98 16.02 0.88
N MET A 16 -5.79 16.45 -0.09
CA MET A 16 -7.25 16.52 0.05
C MET A 16 -7.87 15.12 0.29
N ALA A 17 -7.42 14.10 -0.46
CA ALA A 17 -7.88 12.72 -0.25
C ALA A 17 -7.52 12.18 1.15
N ALA A 18 -6.30 12.49 1.63
CA ALA A 18 -5.85 12.12 2.98
C ALA A 18 -6.70 12.78 4.06
N ASN A 19 -6.98 14.07 3.93
CA ASN A 19 -7.85 14.81 4.87
C ASN A 19 -9.25 14.20 4.92
N LEU A 20 -9.86 13.92 3.76
CA LEU A 20 -11.18 13.30 3.69
C LEU A 20 -11.23 11.94 4.42
N LEU A 21 -10.23 11.09 4.17
CA LEU A 21 -10.12 9.80 4.84
C LEU A 21 -9.96 9.98 6.36
N LYS A 22 -9.08 10.87 6.79
CA LYS A 22 -8.83 11.15 8.22
C LYS A 22 -10.07 11.68 8.92
N SER A 23 -10.75 12.68 8.35
CA SER A 23 -11.99 13.23 8.89
C SER A 23 -13.08 12.16 9.01
N ARG A 24 -13.16 11.22 8.06
CA ARG A 24 -14.13 10.12 8.14
C ARG A 24 -13.81 9.15 9.27
N ILE A 25 -12.53 8.80 9.44
CA ILE A 25 -12.07 7.95 10.55
C ILE A 25 -12.38 8.63 11.88
N ASP A 26 -12.03 9.90 12.02
CA ASP A 26 -12.24 10.68 13.24
C ASP A 26 -13.72 10.80 13.59
N PHE A 27 -14.55 11.09 12.60
CA PHE A 27 -16.01 11.10 12.78
C PHE A 27 -16.52 9.77 13.32
N ILE A 28 -16.11 8.64 12.74
CA ILE A 28 -16.53 7.31 13.22
C ILE A 28 -16.03 7.07 14.66
N LYS A 29 -14.82 7.49 15.01
CA LYS A 29 -14.29 7.38 16.38
C LYS A 29 -15.09 8.17 17.40
N THR A 30 -15.70 9.30 17.02
CA THR A 30 -16.61 10.04 17.92
C THR A 30 -17.89 9.24 18.24
N GLN A 31 -18.34 8.39 17.32
CA GLN A 31 -19.54 7.56 17.50
C GLN A 31 -19.22 6.21 18.15
N LYS A 32 -18.02 5.67 17.91
CA LYS A 32 -17.54 4.39 18.42
C LYS A 32 -16.03 4.43 18.61
N SER A 33 -15.59 4.69 19.85
CA SER A 33 -14.16 4.79 20.20
C SER A 33 -13.38 3.51 19.86
N GLU A 34 -14.00 2.35 20.05
CA GLU A 34 -13.42 1.01 19.81
C GLU A 34 -13.59 0.50 18.37
N ALA A 35 -13.88 1.39 17.41
CA ALA A 35 -14.01 1.02 16.02
C ALA A 35 -12.67 0.50 15.46
N SER A 36 -12.72 -0.63 14.76
CA SER A 36 -11.58 -1.21 14.06
C SER A 36 -11.54 -0.69 12.62
N PHE A 37 -10.39 -0.20 12.18
CA PHE A 37 -10.22 0.39 10.85
C PHE A 37 -9.18 -0.34 10.02
N VAL A 38 -9.52 -0.58 8.77
CA VAL A 38 -8.57 -0.98 7.72
C VAL A 38 -8.73 0.00 6.57
N ALA A 39 -7.78 0.92 6.42
CA ALA A 39 -7.66 1.75 5.23
C ALA A 39 -6.67 1.08 4.28
N MET A 40 -7.16 0.61 3.12
CA MET A 40 -6.36 -0.14 2.16
C MET A 40 -6.54 0.37 0.74
N GLY A 41 -5.59 0.06 -0.15
CA GLY A 41 -5.67 0.30 -1.60
C GLY A 41 -4.47 1.08 -2.12
N ASP A 42 -4.61 1.66 -3.32
CA ASP A 42 -3.58 2.48 -3.97
C ASP A 42 -3.66 3.92 -3.46
N PHE A 43 -2.65 4.33 -2.70
CA PHE A 43 -2.56 5.70 -2.16
C PHE A 43 -1.79 6.64 -3.09
N ASN A 44 -1.25 6.14 -4.21
CA ASN A 44 -0.51 6.91 -5.22
C ASN A 44 0.51 7.89 -4.62
N THR A 45 1.11 7.52 -3.49
CA THR A 45 2.01 8.39 -2.74
C THR A 45 3.36 7.72 -2.62
N ILE A 46 4.39 8.46 -3.00
CA ILE A 46 5.80 8.10 -2.81
C ILE A 46 6.40 9.05 -1.75
N PRO A 47 7.50 8.67 -1.08
CA PRO A 47 8.16 9.53 -0.11
C PRO A 47 8.61 10.88 -0.68
N ASP A 48 9.07 10.88 -1.94
CA ASP A 48 9.58 12.06 -2.64
C ASP A 48 8.42 12.79 -3.35
N LEU A 49 7.94 13.91 -2.79
CA LEU A 49 6.89 14.72 -3.41
C LEU A 49 7.38 15.39 -4.69
N LYS A 50 6.50 15.55 -5.70
CA LYS A 50 6.90 16.01 -7.04
C LYS A 50 6.97 17.53 -7.18
N ASN A 51 6.07 18.25 -6.51
CA ASN A 51 5.81 19.66 -6.83
C ASN A 51 6.17 20.62 -5.68
N GLY A 52 6.98 20.18 -4.71
CA GLY A 52 7.44 21.06 -3.64
C GLY A 52 6.38 21.41 -2.59
N SER A 53 5.25 20.70 -2.56
CA SER A 53 4.36 20.74 -1.39
C SER A 53 5.15 20.33 -0.15
N SER A 54 5.09 21.10 0.93
CA SER A 54 5.73 20.74 2.20
C SER A 54 4.94 19.66 2.96
N ILE A 55 3.69 19.41 2.57
CA ILE A 55 2.76 18.52 3.28
C ILE A 55 2.68 17.18 2.55
N HIS A 56 3.24 16.16 3.18
CA HIS A 56 3.15 14.79 2.72
C HIS A 56 1.84 14.14 3.18
N PRO A 57 0.99 13.62 2.26
CA PRO A 57 -0.37 13.20 2.60
C PRO A 57 -0.44 12.00 3.57
N LEU A 58 0.58 11.14 3.58
CA LEU A 58 0.68 10.10 4.62
C LEU A 58 1.25 10.64 5.93
N ARG A 59 2.53 11.04 5.96
CA ARG A 59 3.25 11.54 7.16
C ARG A 59 2.54 12.70 7.87
N ASP A 60 2.18 13.74 7.14
CA ASP A 60 1.74 15.03 7.73
C ASP A 60 0.22 15.13 7.89
N VAL A 61 -0.54 14.12 7.41
CA VAL A 61 -2.00 14.10 7.50
C VAL A 61 -2.49 12.76 8.05
N LEU A 62 -2.40 11.67 7.28
CA LEU A 62 -3.03 10.40 7.65
C LEU A 62 -2.42 9.73 8.88
N LEU A 63 -1.09 9.82 9.05
CA LEU A 63 -0.31 9.18 10.11
C LEU A 63 0.16 10.15 11.19
N LYS A 64 -0.24 11.43 11.11
CA LYS A 64 0.31 12.51 11.94
C LYS A 64 0.10 12.30 13.44
N ASP A 65 -1.03 11.74 13.84
CA ASP A 65 -1.40 11.52 15.23
C ASP A 65 -1.14 10.10 15.72
N GLU A 66 -0.42 9.30 14.92
CA GLU A 66 -0.07 7.90 15.20
C GLU A 66 -1.29 7.00 15.45
N SER A 67 -2.52 7.44 15.11
CA SER A 67 -3.75 6.65 15.31
C SER A 67 -3.91 5.48 14.33
N LEU A 68 -3.02 5.42 13.33
CA LEU A 68 -2.95 4.38 12.32
C LEU A 68 -1.51 3.89 12.18
N VAL A 69 -1.39 2.59 11.94
CA VAL A 69 -0.16 1.85 11.75
C VAL A 69 -0.04 1.46 10.28
N ASP A 70 1.03 1.89 9.62
CA ASP A 70 1.44 1.38 8.31
C ASP A 70 2.03 -0.03 8.46
N LEU A 71 1.30 -1.03 7.97
CA LEU A 71 1.74 -2.42 8.06
C LEU A 71 3.01 -2.70 7.25
N ASP A 72 3.20 -2.04 6.11
CA ASP A 72 4.41 -2.22 5.29
C ASP A 72 5.64 -1.70 6.05
N ALA A 73 5.53 -0.49 6.61
CA ALA A 73 6.61 0.11 7.38
C ALA A 73 6.96 -0.73 8.61
N LYS A 74 5.96 -1.21 9.37
CA LYS A 74 6.19 -2.07 10.55
C LYS A 74 6.82 -3.41 10.19
N VAL A 75 6.38 -4.06 9.11
CA VAL A 75 6.96 -5.35 8.72
C VAL A 75 8.39 -5.18 8.24
N ARG A 76 8.67 -4.15 7.42
CA ARG A 76 10.04 -3.87 6.96
C ARG A 76 10.98 -3.44 8.10
N SER A 77 10.48 -2.77 9.13
CA SER A 77 11.28 -2.38 10.30
C SER A 77 11.49 -3.53 11.30
N SER A 78 10.57 -4.50 11.36
CA SER A 78 10.65 -5.64 12.32
C SER A 78 11.39 -6.84 11.76
N GLN A 79 11.55 -6.95 10.44
CA GLN A 79 12.38 -7.97 9.83
C GLN A 79 13.86 -7.70 10.10
N SER A 80 14.39 -8.23 11.21
CA SER A 80 15.72 -8.85 11.14
C SER A 80 15.61 -9.91 10.04
N LEU A 81 16.46 -9.84 9.02
CA LEU A 81 16.47 -10.66 7.80
C LEU A 81 16.61 -12.18 8.08
N LYS A 82 15.64 -12.77 8.77
CA LYS A 82 15.58 -14.20 9.07
C LYS A 82 14.48 -14.80 8.19
N ASP A 83 14.95 -15.68 7.33
CA ASP A 83 14.20 -16.69 6.58
C ASP A 83 13.48 -16.24 5.32
N GLY A 84 14.26 -15.89 4.29
CA GLY A 84 14.00 -16.26 2.88
C GLY A 84 12.76 -15.68 2.18
N LEU A 85 11.79 -15.12 2.89
CA LEU A 85 10.69 -14.32 2.35
C LEU A 85 11.16 -12.87 2.31
N MET A 86 11.98 -12.55 1.31
CA MET A 86 12.25 -11.17 0.94
C MET A 86 10.93 -10.50 0.61
N MET A 87 10.45 -9.60 1.48
CA MET A 87 9.30 -8.74 1.15
C MET A 87 9.57 -8.08 -0.20
N GLY A 88 8.60 -8.15 -1.13
CA GLY A 88 8.79 -7.59 -2.47
C GLY A 88 9.26 -6.13 -2.43
N LYS A 89 10.03 -5.71 -3.43
CA LYS A 89 10.67 -4.38 -3.49
C LYS A 89 9.67 -3.21 -3.53
N GLY A 90 8.44 -3.48 -3.96
CA GLY A 90 7.34 -2.53 -4.07
C GLY A 90 6.12 -3.18 -4.70
N THR A 91 5.04 -2.43 -4.84
CA THR A 91 3.82 -2.89 -5.52
C THR A 91 3.79 -2.43 -6.98
N TYR A 92 4.45 -1.31 -7.30
CA TYR A 92 4.47 -0.73 -8.64
C TYR A 92 5.92 -0.53 -9.11
N TYR A 93 6.22 -0.88 -10.36
CA TYR A 93 7.53 -0.63 -10.96
C TYR A 93 7.46 0.48 -12.00
N TYR A 94 8.07 1.63 -11.70
CA TYR A 94 8.09 2.76 -12.62
C TYR A 94 9.20 2.60 -13.65
N LYS A 95 8.82 2.15 -14.85
CA LYS A 95 9.76 1.77 -15.93
C LYS A 95 10.67 2.91 -16.41
N LYS A 96 10.19 4.17 -16.38
CA LYS A 96 10.95 5.34 -16.83
C LYS A 96 12.19 5.57 -15.98
N ASP A 97 12.03 5.55 -14.66
CA ASP A 97 13.12 5.80 -13.71
C ASP A 97 13.73 4.50 -13.17
N LYS A 98 13.22 3.35 -13.63
CA LYS A 98 13.66 2.01 -13.22
C LYS A 98 13.56 1.78 -11.70
N LYS A 99 12.59 2.43 -11.05
CA LYS A 99 12.42 2.47 -9.58
C LYS A 99 11.21 1.67 -9.13
N TRP A 100 11.38 0.91 -8.05
CA TRP A 100 10.26 0.31 -7.32
C TRP A 100 9.60 1.37 -6.45
N ASN A 101 8.28 1.43 -6.53
CA ASN A 101 7.46 2.25 -5.67
C ASN A 101 6.49 1.36 -4.90
N MET A 102 6.22 1.82 -3.70
CA MET A 102 5.29 1.19 -2.80
C MET A 102 4.09 2.13 -2.81
N LEU A 103 3.06 1.85 -3.60
CA LEU A 103 1.89 2.74 -3.75
C LEU A 103 0.68 2.18 -2.99
N ASP A 104 0.57 0.86 -2.95
CA ASP A 104 -0.51 0.17 -2.26
C ASP A 104 -0.14 -0.04 -0.78
N ARG A 105 -1.09 0.22 0.13
CA ARG A 105 -0.87 0.10 1.58
C ARG A 105 -2.04 -0.52 2.31
N PHE A 106 -1.74 -1.05 3.50
CA PHE A 106 -2.70 -1.24 4.57
C PHE A 106 -2.30 -0.35 5.75
N PHE A 107 -3.24 0.52 6.17
CA PHE A 107 -3.20 1.21 7.44
C PHE A 107 -4.27 0.65 8.35
N VAL A 108 -3.89 0.28 9.57
CA VAL A 108 -4.81 -0.25 10.59
C VAL A 108 -4.68 0.53 11.87
N ASN A 109 -5.74 0.65 12.67
CA ASN A 109 -5.62 1.27 13.99
C ASN A 109 -5.19 0.26 15.08
N ASP A 110 -4.82 0.77 16.25
CA ASP A 110 -4.34 -0.06 17.37
C ASP A 110 -5.36 -1.09 17.85
N SER A 111 -6.66 -0.80 17.74
CA SER A 111 -7.74 -1.74 18.06
C SER A 111 -7.73 -3.01 17.19
N LEU A 112 -7.00 -3.01 16.06
CA LEU A 112 -6.68 -4.22 15.30
C LEU A 112 -5.24 -4.67 15.46
N TYR A 113 -4.29 -3.74 15.53
CA TYR A 113 -2.87 -4.06 15.51
C TYR A 113 -2.34 -4.64 16.82
N GLU A 114 -2.76 -4.08 17.97
CA GLU A 114 -2.28 -4.49 19.29
C GLU A 114 -3.25 -5.38 20.07
N ARG A 115 -4.50 -5.51 19.59
CA ARG A 115 -5.52 -6.32 20.24
C ARG A 115 -5.09 -7.80 20.37
N SER A 116 -5.19 -8.34 21.58
CA SER A 116 -4.79 -9.73 21.91
C SER A 116 -5.93 -10.76 21.78
N SER A 117 -7.19 -10.32 21.83
CA SER A 117 -8.38 -11.20 21.78
C SER A 117 -9.49 -10.63 20.88
N GLY A 118 -10.33 -11.51 20.32
CA GLY A 118 -11.32 -11.14 19.32
C GLY A 118 -10.69 -10.77 17.98
N LEU A 119 -11.44 -10.06 17.13
CA LEU A 119 -10.99 -9.70 15.79
C LEU A 119 -9.74 -8.81 15.85
N ARG A 120 -8.62 -9.32 15.31
CA ARG A 120 -7.30 -8.67 15.30
C ARG A 120 -6.55 -8.97 14.02
N PHE A 121 -5.53 -8.16 13.74
CA PHE A 121 -4.57 -8.45 12.69
C PHE A 121 -3.70 -9.65 13.07
N LYS A 122 -3.54 -10.61 12.15
CA LYS A 122 -2.58 -11.71 12.31
C LYS A 122 -1.19 -11.18 12.00
N LYS A 123 -0.44 -10.80 13.04
CA LYS A 123 0.97 -10.35 12.92
C LYS A 123 1.78 -11.35 12.08
N GLY A 124 2.57 -10.84 11.13
CA GLY A 124 3.33 -11.65 10.16
C GLY A 124 2.56 -12.13 8.92
N SER A 125 1.25 -11.86 8.79
CA SER A 125 0.48 -12.25 7.60
C SER A 125 0.55 -11.28 6.43
N TYR A 126 1.01 -10.04 6.66
CA TYR A 126 1.13 -9.05 5.61
C TYR A 126 2.22 -9.44 4.60
N LYS A 127 1.91 -9.41 3.30
CA LYS A 127 2.88 -9.58 2.23
C LYS A 127 2.42 -8.94 0.92
N ILE A 128 3.39 -8.60 0.07
CA ILE A 128 3.18 -8.37 -1.36
C ILE A 128 3.15 -9.73 -2.05
N LEU A 129 2.10 -9.99 -2.83
CA LEU A 129 2.01 -11.19 -3.65
C LEU A 129 2.68 -10.91 -5.01
N ASN A 130 3.88 -11.46 -5.19
CA ASN A 130 4.69 -11.33 -6.42
C ASN A 130 4.98 -12.70 -7.05
N ASP A 131 3.98 -13.59 -7.08
CA ASP A 131 4.06 -14.93 -7.68
C ASP A 131 4.52 -14.86 -9.16
N LEU A 132 5.27 -15.87 -9.61
CA LEU A 132 5.71 -16.01 -11.00
C LEU A 132 4.56 -15.93 -12.00
N LYS A 133 3.34 -16.36 -11.63
CA LYS A 133 2.16 -16.31 -12.51
C LYS A 133 1.69 -14.90 -12.86
N ILE A 134 1.95 -13.92 -11.99
CA ILE A 134 1.52 -12.51 -12.14
C ILE A 134 2.70 -11.56 -12.40
N THR A 135 3.87 -12.13 -12.70
CA THR A 135 5.12 -11.40 -12.85
C THR A 135 5.72 -11.66 -14.23
N ARG A 136 6.48 -10.70 -14.75
CA ARG A 136 7.24 -10.82 -16.00
C ARG A 136 8.62 -10.21 -15.86
N GLU A 137 9.58 -10.72 -16.60
CA GLU A 137 10.90 -10.08 -16.70
C GLU A 137 10.78 -8.75 -17.46
N TYR A 138 11.31 -7.68 -16.88
CA TYR A 138 11.57 -6.44 -17.60
C TYR A 138 12.91 -6.54 -18.32
N LYS A 139 12.86 -6.69 -19.65
CA LYS A 139 14.04 -6.96 -20.50
C LYS A 139 15.22 -6.01 -20.26
N VAL A 140 14.97 -4.75 -19.89
CA VAL A 140 15.99 -3.70 -19.71
C VAL A 140 16.81 -3.91 -18.42
N THR A 141 16.15 -4.22 -17.29
CA THR A 141 16.83 -4.33 -15.98
C THR A 141 16.89 -5.75 -15.44
N LYS A 142 16.24 -6.70 -16.12
CA LYS A 142 16.07 -8.09 -15.67
C LYS A 142 15.29 -8.23 -14.36
N GLU A 143 14.64 -7.15 -13.91
CA GLU A 143 13.76 -7.17 -12.75
C GLU A 143 12.47 -7.94 -13.06
N MET A 144 11.96 -8.66 -12.06
CA MET A 144 10.69 -9.37 -12.12
C MET A 144 9.58 -8.41 -11.67
N ILE A 145 8.90 -7.79 -12.64
CA ILE A 145 7.93 -6.71 -12.45
C ILE A 145 6.48 -7.20 -12.66
N PRO A 146 5.45 -6.47 -12.20
CA PRO A 146 4.06 -6.85 -12.44
C PRO A 146 3.77 -7.09 -13.92
N HIS A 147 3.04 -8.16 -14.22
CA HIS A 147 2.57 -8.45 -15.56
C HIS A 147 1.36 -7.55 -15.88
N SER A 148 1.65 -6.30 -16.26
CA SER A 148 0.65 -5.28 -16.60
C SER A 148 -0.34 -5.76 -17.65
N TYR A 149 -1.60 -5.33 -17.52
CA TYR A 149 -2.63 -5.67 -18.49
C TYR A 149 -2.33 -5.02 -19.86
N ASN A 150 -2.41 -5.81 -20.93
CA ASN A 150 -2.25 -5.40 -22.32
C ASN A 150 -3.60 -5.49 -23.03
N HIS A 151 -4.26 -4.35 -23.20
CA HIS A 151 -5.56 -4.25 -23.87
C HIS A 151 -5.55 -4.68 -25.35
N LYS A 152 -4.38 -4.85 -25.96
CA LYS A 152 -4.22 -5.31 -27.35
C LYS A 152 -3.92 -6.81 -27.44
N ALA A 153 -3.89 -7.54 -26.32
CA ALA A 153 -3.58 -8.96 -26.33
C ALA A 153 -4.73 -9.78 -26.93
N VAL A 154 -4.37 -10.75 -27.78
CA VAL A 154 -5.31 -11.67 -28.43
C VAL A 154 -5.65 -12.89 -27.58
N THR A 155 -4.90 -13.15 -26.51
CA THR A 155 -5.18 -14.23 -25.55
C THR A 155 -5.07 -13.74 -24.12
N LYS A 156 -5.80 -14.38 -23.20
CA LYS A 156 -5.77 -14.08 -21.77
C LYS A 156 -4.37 -14.21 -21.16
N VAL A 157 -3.59 -15.19 -21.62
CA VAL A 157 -2.22 -15.44 -21.14
C VAL A 157 -1.29 -14.27 -21.50
N LEU A 158 -1.46 -13.69 -22.69
CA LEU A 158 -0.67 -12.54 -23.16
C LEU A 158 -1.21 -11.20 -22.64
N ALA A 159 -2.44 -11.20 -22.11
CA ALA A 159 -3.09 -10.00 -21.61
C ALA A 159 -2.49 -9.54 -20.29
N GLY A 160 -1.92 -10.40 -19.46
CA GLY A 160 -1.47 -10.01 -18.12
C GLY A 160 -2.63 -9.72 -17.16
N TYR A 161 -2.38 -8.97 -16.09
CA TYR A 161 -3.31 -8.81 -14.97
C TYR A 161 -3.39 -7.36 -14.46
N SER A 162 -2.27 -6.83 -13.98
CA SER A 162 -2.19 -5.54 -13.28
C SER A 162 -0.76 -5.04 -13.34
N ASP A 163 -0.58 -3.73 -13.45
CA ASP A 163 0.71 -3.08 -13.29
C ASP A 163 1.10 -2.86 -11.83
N HIS A 164 0.24 -3.26 -10.89
CA HIS A 164 0.48 -3.33 -9.46
C HIS A 164 0.44 -4.77 -8.95
N PHE A 165 1.35 -5.14 -8.06
CA PHE A 165 1.26 -6.37 -7.29
C PHE A 165 0.20 -6.25 -6.19
N PRO A 166 -0.63 -7.30 -5.97
CA PRO A 166 -1.53 -7.33 -4.83
C PRO A 166 -0.76 -7.30 -3.51
N ILE A 167 -1.35 -6.65 -2.51
CA ILE A 167 -0.96 -6.80 -1.11
C ILE A 167 -2.04 -7.58 -0.37
N ILE A 168 -1.64 -8.45 0.54
CA ILE A 168 -2.55 -9.23 1.36
C ILE A 168 -2.19 -9.14 2.82
N MET A 169 -3.19 -9.26 3.69
CA MET A 169 -3.05 -9.44 5.12
C MET A 169 -4.21 -10.30 5.63
N SER A 170 -4.06 -10.93 6.80
CA SER A 170 -5.10 -11.75 7.40
C SER A 170 -5.57 -11.17 8.72
N LEU A 171 -6.89 -11.25 8.94
CA LEU A 171 -7.49 -11.05 10.26
C LEU A 171 -7.73 -12.41 10.90
N GLN A 172 -7.70 -12.45 12.23
CA GLN A 172 -8.02 -13.64 13.02
C GLN A 172 -8.88 -13.24 14.23
N TYR A 173 -9.60 -14.21 14.78
CA TYR A 173 -10.44 -14.04 15.97
C TYR A 173 -9.89 -14.91 17.10
#